data_AF-A0A842PBH7-F1
#
_entry.id   AF-A0A842PBH7-F1
#
_cell.length_a   1.000
_cell.length_b   1.000
_cell.length_c   1.000
_cell.angle_alpha   90.00
_cell.angle_beta   90.00
_cell.angle_gamma   90.00
#
_symmetry.space_group_name_H-M   'P 1'
#
loop_
_entity.id
_entity.type
_entity.pdbx_description
1 polymer ?
#
loop_
_entity_poly.entity_id
_entity_poly.type
_entity_poly.pdbx_seq_one_letter_code
_entity_poly.pdbx_strand_id
1 'polypeptide(L)' 'MIFSKKEIVLAYTVEKCPKCEKSHKRDFSESDILFTVSSKCTFCDGITIIEKIFGEILQK' A
#
# COMPACT_ATOMS: atom_id res chain seq x y z
N MET A 1 34.29 10.73 -8.74
CA MET A 1 32.88 10.38 -8.98
C MET A 1 32.20 10.21 -7.64
N ILE A 2 31.33 11.14 -7.25
CA ILE A 2 30.48 10.95 -6.07
C ILE A 2 29.36 10.00 -6.51
N PHE A 3 29.44 8.75 -6.06
CA PHE A 3 28.30 7.85 -6.07
C PHE A 3 27.34 8.37 -4.99
N SER A 4 26.42 9.25 -5.37
CA SER A 4 25.25 9.51 -4.52
C SER A 4 24.51 8.19 -4.40
N LYS A 5 24.52 7.59 -3.20
CA LYS A 5 23.64 6.47 -2.87
C LYS A 5 22.22 6.94 -3.22
N LYS A 6 21.63 6.39 -4.28
CA LYS A 6 20.21 6.61 -4.54
C LYS A 6 19.47 5.99 -3.36
N GLU A 7 18.86 6.84 -2.53
CA GLU A 7 17.90 6.39 -1.55
C GLU A 7 16.73 5.76 -2.33
N ILE A 8 16.59 4.46 -2.23
CA ILE A 8 15.47 3.75 -2.85
C ILE A 8 14.33 3.82 -1.83
N VAL A 9 13.27 4.54 -2.17
CA VAL A 9 12.06 4.56 -1.34
C VAL A 9 11.13 3.46 -1.84
N LEU A 10 10.84 2.47 -0.99
CA LEU A 10 9.77 1.51 -1.22
C LEU A 10 8.47 2.09 -0.69
N ALA A 11 7.59 2.46 -1.61
CA ALA A 11 6.23 2.89 -1.28
C ALA A 11 5.25 1.75 -1.53
N TYR A 12 4.47 1.37 -0.51
CA TYR A 12 3.45 0.33 -0.63
C TYR A 12 2.20 0.64 0.18
N THR A 13 1.07 0.19 -0.33
CA THR A 13 -0.26 0.40 0.25
C THR A 13 -0.79 -0.89 0.84
N VAL A 14 -1.37 -0.81 2.04
CA VAL A 14 -2.05 -1.91 2.71
C VAL A 14 -3.54 -1.63 2.71
N GLU A 15 -4.27 -2.50 2.04
CA GLU A 15 -5.72 -2.50 2.01
C GLU A 15 -6.26 -3.53 2.99
N LYS A 16 -7.40 -3.23 3.60
CA LYS A 16 -8.11 -4.16 4.48
C LYS A 16 -9.58 -4.21 4.11
N CYS A 17 -10.13 -5.41 4.09
CA CYS A 17 -11.56 -5.59 3.96
C CYS A 17 -12.21 -5.50 5.36
N PRO A 18 -13.16 -4.56 5.60
CA PRO A 18 -13.86 -4.49 6.88
C PRO A 18 -14.82 -5.66 7.10
N LYS A 19 -15.20 -6.40 6.04
CA LYS A 19 -16.15 -7.52 6.13
C LYS A 19 -15.50 -8.83 6.57
N CYS A 20 -14.32 -9.13 6.03
CA CYS A 20 -13.61 -10.39 6.31
C CYS A 20 -12.29 -10.18 7.06
N GLU A 21 -11.96 -8.93 7.40
CA GLU A 21 -10.76 -8.49 8.11
C GLU A 21 -9.42 -8.83 7.45
N LYS A 22 -9.43 -9.42 6.26
CA LYS A 22 -8.23 -9.73 5.50
C LYS A 22 -7.59 -8.46 4.97
N SER A 23 -6.26 -8.42 5.08
CA SER A 23 -5.45 -7.36 4.50
C SER A 23 -4.63 -7.86 3.30
N HIS A 24 -4.39 -6.96 2.36
CA HIS A 24 -3.60 -7.21 1.16
C HIS A 24 -2.63 -6.05 0.95
N LYS A 25 -1.39 -6.37 0.56
CA LYS A 25 -0.36 -5.38 0.27
C LYS A 25 -0.21 -5.23 -1.24
N ARG A 26 -0.10 -4.00 -1.72
CA ARG A 26 0.17 -3.68 -3.12
C ARG A 26 1.16 -2.53 -3.25
N ASP A 27 1.71 -2.37 -4.45
CA ASP A 27 2.54 -1.20 -4.77
C ASP A 27 1.71 0.08 -4.62
N PHE A 28 2.33 1.12 -4.05
CA PHE A 28 1.67 2.41 -3.90
C PHE A 28 1.41 3.04 -5.26
N SER A 29 0.21 3.56 -5.45
CA SER A 29 -0.14 4.41 -6.58
C SER A 29 -0.38 5.84 -6.10
N GLU A 30 -0.05 6.84 -6.91
CA GLU A 30 -0.25 8.25 -6.55
C GLU A 30 -1.73 8.60 -6.26
N SER A 31 -2.67 7.80 -6.75
CA SER A 31 -4.10 7.93 -6.44
C SER A 31 -4.54 7.27 -5.12
N ASP A 32 -3.63 6.63 -4.39
CA ASP A 32 -3.94 5.95 -3.13
C ASP A 32 -4.11 6.95 -1.99
N ILE A 33 -5.31 6.96 -1.41
CA ILE A 33 -5.68 7.85 -0.31
C ILE A 33 -6.06 6.99 0.90
N LEU A 34 -5.61 7.38 2.09
CA LEU A 34 -5.98 6.68 3.32
C LEU A 34 -7.49 6.72 3.54
N PHE A 35 -8.03 5.59 4.02
CA PHE A 35 -9.45 5.40 4.35
C PHE A 35 -10.42 5.51 3.17
N THR A 36 -9.94 5.47 1.92
CA THR A 36 -10.80 5.38 0.74
C THR A 36 -11.00 3.94 0.29
N VAL A 37 -12.12 3.71 -0.41
CA VAL A 37 -12.37 2.44 -1.08
C VAL A 37 -11.32 2.23 -2.16
N SER A 38 -10.63 1.09 -2.12
CA SER A 38 -9.66 0.74 -3.16
C SER A 38 -10.29 -0.15 -4.22
N SER A 39 -10.70 -1.35 -3.85
CA SER A 39 -11.15 -2.35 -4.81
C SER A 39 -12.16 -3.32 -4.20
N LYS A 40 -12.63 -4.28 -4.99
CA LYS A 40 -13.43 -5.39 -4.46
C LYS A 40 -12.51 -6.38 -3.76
N CYS A 41 -12.94 -6.91 -2.62
CA CYS A 41 -12.19 -7.93 -1.92
C CYS A 41 -12.15 -9.21 -2.77
N THR A 42 -10.97 -9.80 -2.90
CA THR A 42 -10.79 -11.07 -3.65
C THR A 42 -11.26 -12.29 -2.87
N PHE A 43 -11.44 -12.16 -1.55
CA PHE A 43 -11.82 -13.25 -0.67
C PHE A 43 -13.32 -13.26 -0.30
N CYS A 44 -14.02 -12.16 -0.53
CA CYS A 44 -15.45 -12.03 -0.24
C CYS A 44 -16.07 -10.95 -1.13
N ASP A 45 -17.39 -10.91 -1.28
CA ASP A 45 -18.09 -9.89 -2.07
C ASP A 45 -18.11 -8.48 -1.41
N GLY A 46 -17.15 -8.21 -0.52
CA GLY A 46 -16.97 -6.92 0.13
C GLY A 46 -16.09 -5.97 -0.69
N ILE A 47 -15.89 -4.78 -0.14
CA ILE A 47 -14.92 -3.81 -0.64
C ILE A 47 -13.67 -3.81 0.26
N THR A 48 -12.53 -3.43 -0.29
CA THR A 48 -11.32 -3.15 0.49
C THR A 48 -11.16 -1.65 0.65
N ILE A 49 -10.64 -1.26 1.81
CA ILE A 49 -10.36 0.13 2.17
C ILE A 49 -8.86 0.24 2.40
N ILE A 50 -8.25 1.31 1.92
CA ILE A 50 -6.83 1.58 2.18
C ILE A 50 -6.67 1.90 3.67
N GLU A 51 -6.01 1.02 4.42
CA GLU A 51 -5.83 1.16 5.87
C GLU A 51 -4.51 1.87 6.20
N LYS A 52 -3.43 1.59 5.45
CA LYS A 52 -2.10 2.15 5.68
C LYS A 52 -1.34 2.36 4.38
N ILE A 53 -0.48 3.37 4.34
CA ILE A 53 0.46 3.64 3.24
C ILE A 53 1.84 3.79 3.88
N PHE A 54 2.83 3.07 3.36
CA PHE A 54 4.20 3.05 3.87
C PHE A 54 5.14 3.67 2.84
N GLY A 55 6.15 4.40 3.31
CA GLY A 55 7.27 4.88 2.53
C GLY A 55 8.57 4.55 3.27
N GLU A 56 9.15 3.40 2.99
CA GLU A 56 10.35 2.92 3.66
C GLU A 56 11.59 3.26 2.83
N ILE A 57 12.61 3.83 3.47
CA ILE A 57 13.90 4.07 2.82
C ILE A 57 14.71 2.76 2.90
N LEU A 58 14.93 2.11 1.76
CA LEU A 58 15.91 1.04 1.64
C LEU A 58 17.31 1.66 1.66
N GLN A 59 17.88 1.80 2.86
CA GLN A 59 19.31 2.05 2.99
C GLN A 59 20.07 0.74 2.78
N LYS A 60 21.00 0.77 1.82
CA LYS A 60 21.91 -0.33 1.48
C LYS A 60 23.31 -0.06 2.02
#